data_AF-A0A2D5VB48-F1
#
_entry.id   AF-A0A2D5VB48-F1
#
_cell.length_a   1.000
_cell.length_b   1.000
_cell.length_c   1.000
_cell.angle_alpha   90.00
_cell.angle_beta   90.00
_cell.angle_gamma   90.00
#
_symmetry.space_group_name_H-M   'P 1'
#
loop_
_entity.id
_entity.type
_entity.pdbx_description
1 polymer ?
#
loop_
_entity_poly.entity_id
_entity_poly.type
_entity_poly.pdbx_seq_one_letter_code
_entity_poly.pdbx_strand_id
1 'polypeptide(L)'
;MNLILGNKLQVESLAINKPERYWTALISAYLGARLNEVCQLSVFDIQKVDRIWAINLNADSEDKSIKTEAGNRIIPLHPKLIDLGLLDYVKQMKNQSQKKLFPNLKK
;
A
#
# COMPACT_ATOMS: atom_id res chain seq x y z
N MET A 1 14.33 8.74 -10.37
CA MET A 1 13.76 7.68 -11.22
C MET A 1 12.51 8.22 -11.89
N ASN A 2 12.60 8.54 -13.17
CA ASN A 2 11.42 8.76 -14.00
C ASN A 2 10.83 7.37 -14.25
N LEU A 3 9.63 7.11 -13.76
CA LEU A 3 8.91 5.87 -14.10
C LEU A 3 8.83 5.79 -15.64
N ILE A 4 8.94 4.59 -16.21
CA ILE A 4 8.91 4.39 -17.69
C ILE A 4 7.61 4.95 -18.30
N LEU A 5 6.54 5.03 -17.49
CA LEU A 5 5.25 5.60 -17.88
C LEU A 5 4.99 7.00 -17.26
N GLY A 6 5.98 7.60 -16.61
CA GLY A 6 5.90 8.92 -15.98
C GLY A 6 4.67 9.08 -15.08
N ASN A 7 4.04 10.26 -15.16
CA ASN A 7 2.79 10.56 -14.45
C ASN A 7 1.56 9.95 -15.14
N LYS A 8 1.70 9.33 -16.32
CA LYS A 8 0.56 8.80 -17.09
C LYS A 8 -0.15 7.69 -16.33
N LEU A 9 0.60 6.75 -15.74
CA LEU A 9 0.05 5.68 -14.89
C LEU A 9 -0.73 6.22 -13.68
N GLN A 10 -0.20 7.27 -13.04
CA GLN A 10 -0.84 7.91 -11.90
C GLN A 10 -2.15 8.57 -12.33
N VAL A 11 -2.10 9.38 -13.39
CA VAL A 11 -3.28 10.10 -13.91
C VAL A 11 -4.35 9.13 -14.37
N GLU A 12 -4.00 8.12 -15.18
CA GLU A 12 -4.97 7.16 -15.71
C GLU A 12 -5.62 6.33 -14.59
N SER A 13 -4.83 5.87 -13.62
CA SER A 13 -5.34 5.04 -12.52
C SER A 13 -6.21 5.84 -11.55
N LEU A 14 -5.79 7.07 -11.21
CA LEU A 14 -6.55 7.92 -10.29
C LEU A 14 -7.79 8.52 -10.96
N ALA A 15 -7.71 8.89 -12.25
CA ALA A 15 -8.85 9.47 -12.99
C ALA A 15 -10.01 8.48 -13.16
N ILE A 16 -9.72 7.19 -13.29
CA ILE A 16 -10.76 6.14 -13.40
C ILE A 16 -11.12 5.52 -12.04
N ASN A 17 -10.71 6.12 -10.94
CA ASN A 17 -10.92 5.64 -9.57
C ASN A 17 -10.43 4.20 -9.34
N LYS A 18 -9.25 3.86 -9.87
CA LYS A 18 -8.55 2.57 -9.68
C LYS A 18 -7.14 2.75 -9.12
N PRO A 19 -6.99 3.37 -7.93
CA PRO A 19 -5.69 3.64 -7.31
C PRO A 19 -4.85 2.38 -7.07
N GLU A 20 -5.48 1.21 -6.92
CA GLU A 20 -4.81 -0.06 -6.76
C GLU A 20 -3.86 -0.39 -7.92
N ARG A 21 -4.18 0.03 -9.16
CA ARG A 21 -3.34 -0.22 -10.34
C ARG A 21 -2.01 0.53 -10.29
N TYR A 22 -2.00 1.69 -9.63
CA TYR A 22 -0.80 2.48 -9.46
C TYR A 22 0.01 2.00 -8.25
N TRP A 23 -0.64 1.86 -7.09
CA TRP A 23 0.07 1.63 -5.84
C TRP A 23 0.53 0.20 -5.63
N THR A 24 -0.25 -0.81 -6.04
CA THR A 24 0.07 -2.20 -5.70
C THR A 24 1.43 -2.62 -6.27
N ALA A 25 1.68 -2.34 -7.55
CA ALA A 25 2.95 -2.64 -8.20
C ALA A 25 4.13 -1.86 -7.59
N LEU A 26 3.93 -0.57 -7.28
CA LEU A 26 4.98 0.27 -6.68
C LEU A 26 5.36 -0.22 -5.28
N ILE A 27 4.37 -0.46 -4.43
CA ILE A 27 4.60 -0.94 -3.05
C ILE A 27 5.28 -2.31 -3.10
N SER A 28 4.81 -3.23 -3.94
CA SER A 28 5.46 -4.54 -4.13
C SER A 28 6.91 -4.42 -4.57
N ALA A 29 7.21 -3.55 -5.55
CA ALA A 29 8.56 -3.38 -6.08
C ALA A 29 9.53 -2.76 -5.07
N TYR A 30 9.11 -1.72 -4.34
CA TYR A 30 9.98 -1.02 -3.39
C TYR A 30 10.16 -1.75 -2.05
N LEU A 31 9.21 -2.61 -1.67
CA LEU A 31 9.23 -3.29 -0.36
C LEU A 31 9.51 -4.80 -0.46
N GLY A 32 9.58 -5.36 -1.67
CA GLY A 32 9.68 -6.81 -1.86
C GLY A 32 8.46 -7.57 -1.31
N ALA A 33 7.29 -6.94 -1.32
CA ALA A 33 6.06 -7.52 -0.79
C ALA A 33 5.30 -8.30 -1.89
N ARG A 34 4.70 -9.44 -1.52
CA ARG A 34 3.88 -10.21 -2.48
C ARG A 34 2.66 -9.38 -2.87
N LEU A 35 2.27 -9.44 -4.14
CA LEU A 35 1.14 -8.64 -4.64
C LEU A 35 -0.13 -8.83 -3.78
N ASN A 36 -0.43 -10.07 -3.39
CA ASN A 36 -1.60 -10.34 -2.54
C ASN A 36 -1.50 -9.73 -1.13
N GLU A 37 -0.30 -9.68 -0.53
CA GLU A 37 -0.10 -9.01 0.77
C GLU A 37 -0.42 -7.52 0.65
N VAL A 38 0.02 -6.89 -0.45
CA VAL A 38 -0.23 -5.47 -0.73
C VAL A 38 -1.71 -5.21 -1.01
N CYS A 39 -2.36 -6.05 -1.80
CA CYS A 39 -3.80 -5.94 -2.09
C CYS A 39 -4.68 -6.01 -0.83
N GLN A 40 -4.24 -6.73 0.20
CA GLN A 40 -5.00 -6.93 1.44
C GLN A 40 -4.77 -5.85 2.52
N LEU A 41 -3.87 -4.89 2.27
CA LEU A 41 -3.49 -3.85 3.22
C LEU A 41 -4.68 -3.03 3.73
N SER A 42 -4.65 -2.76 5.02
CA SER A 42 -5.46 -1.75 5.69
C SER A 42 -4.72 -0.42 5.77
N VAL A 43 -5.48 0.68 5.87
CA VAL A 43 -4.91 2.00 6.18
C VAL A 43 -4.21 2.04 7.55
N PHE A 44 -4.52 1.09 8.45
CA PHE A 44 -3.91 0.98 9.77
C PHE A 44 -2.57 0.24 9.75
N ASP A 45 -2.28 -0.53 8.69
CA ASP A 45 -1.00 -1.23 8.56
C ASP A 45 0.15 -0.26 8.29
N ILE A 46 -0.14 0.96 7.86
CA ILE A 46 0.85 2.00 7.57
C ILE A 46 0.92 2.98 8.76
N GLN A 47 2.01 2.88 9.51
CA GLN A 47 2.20 3.59 10.78
C GLN A 47 3.67 3.98 11.02
N LYS A 48 3.90 4.90 11.96
CA LYS A 48 5.25 5.23 12.41
C LYS A 48 5.68 4.24 13.49
N VAL A 49 6.84 3.61 13.29
CA VAL A 49 7.55 2.79 14.27
C VAL A 49 8.90 3.45 14.51
N ASP A 50 9.21 3.82 15.75
CA ASP A 50 10.45 4.50 16.13
C ASP A 50 10.81 5.72 15.26
N ARG A 51 9.78 6.51 14.91
CA ARG A 51 9.81 7.71 14.04
C ARG A 51 9.93 7.45 12.54
N ILE A 52 10.10 6.20 12.11
CA ILE A 52 10.18 5.79 10.71
C ILE A 52 8.81 5.29 10.26
N TRP A 53 8.33 5.73 9.09
CA TRP A 53 7.11 5.15 8.52
C TRP A 53 7.38 3.73 8.07
N ALA A 54 6.49 2.80 8.40
CA ALA A 54 6.61 1.40 8.06
C ALA A 54 5.24 0.81 7.69
N ILE A 55 5.28 -0.30 6.93
CA ILE A 55 4.14 -1.15 6.68
C ILE A 55 4.26 -2.40 7.55
N ASN A 56 3.21 -2.68 8.33
CA ASN A 56 3.06 -3.94 9.03
C ASN A 56 2.32 -4.94 8.14
N LEU A 57 3.06 -5.88 7.55
CA LEU A 57 2.48 -7.02 6.84
C LEU A 57 2.20 -8.09 7.89
N ASN A 58 0.92 -8.23 8.27
CA ASN A 58 0.46 -9.19 9.28
C ASN A 58 -0.73 -10.03 8.77
N ALA A 59 -0.99 -11.16 9.41
CA ALA A 59 -2.15 -12.03 9.16
C ALA A 59 -3.33 -11.73 10.10
N ASP A 60 -3.23 -10.71 10.95
CA ASP A 60 -3.97 -10.62 12.22
C ASP A 60 -5.44 -10.17 12.08
N SER A 61 -6.01 -10.25 10.88
CA SER A 61 -7.42 -9.89 10.64
C SER A 61 -8.12 -10.98 9.83
N GLU A 62 -9.41 -11.22 10.08
CA GLU A 62 -10.25 -12.22 9.39
C GLU A 62 -10.22 -12.12 7.84
N ASP A 63 -9.77 -10.98 7.32
CA ASP A 63 -9.64 -10.69 5.89
C ASP A 63 -8.25 -10.87 5.28
N LYS A 64 -7.26 -11.33 6.06
CA LYS A 64 -5.89 -11.54 5.57
C LYS A 64 -5.54 -13.02 5.58
N SER A 65 -5.01 -13.50 4.46
CA SER A 65 -4.55 -14.87 4.32
C SER A 65 -3.05 -14.88 4.06
N ILE A 66 -2.27 -15.08 5.13
CA ILE A 66 -0.84 -15.33 5.00
C ILE A 66 -0.62 -16.84 4.95
N LYS A 67 0.16 -17.30 3.97
CA LYS A 67 0.41 -18.72 3.75
C LYS A 67 1.29 -19.39 4.83
N THR A 68 2.01 -18.62 5.65
CA THR A 68 3.00 -19.12 6.64
C THR A 68 3.25 -18.10 7.76
N GLU A 69 3.53 -18.53 9.00
CA GLU A 69 3.88 -17.65 10.13
C GLU A 69 5.06 -16.69 9.86
N ALA A 70 6.02 -17.11 9.00
CA ALA A 70 7.15 -16.29 8.56
C ALA A 70 6.75 -15.04 7.72
N GLY A 71 5.46 -14.84 7.42
CA GLY A 71 5.00 -13.69 6.65
C GLY A 71 4.82 -12.41 7.46
N ASN A 72 4.71 -12.51 8.79
CA ASN A 72 4.53 -11.37 9.69
C ASN A 72 5.83 -10.56 9.80
N ARG A 73 5.81 -9.31 9.30
CA ARG A 73 7.00 -8.44 9.30
C ARG A 73 6.64 -6.97 9.22
N ILE A 74 7.48 -6.13 9.80
CA ILE A 74 7.42 -4.67 9.68
C ILE A 74 8.51 -4.24 8.68
N ILE A 75 8.12 -3.54 7.62
CA ILE A 75 9.02 -3.07 6.56
C ILE A 75 9.02 -1.54 6.56
N PRO A 76 10.18 -0.87 6.69
CA PRO A 76 10.29 0.57 6.52
C PRO A 76 9.79 1.00 5.13
N LEU A 77 9.05 2.11 5.06
CA LEU A 77 8.67 2.71 3.79
C LEU A 77 9.91 3.25 3.08
N HIS A 78 10.10 2.80 1.86
CA HIS A 78 11.13 3.36 0.99
C HIS A 78 10.85 4.86 0.75
N PRO A 79 11.84 5.77 0.87
CA PRO A 79 11.65 7.21 0.71
C PRO A 79 10.93 7.60 -0.58
N LYS A 80 11.22 6.88 -1.67
CA LYS A 80 10.57 7.11 -2.95
C LYS A 80 9.03 6.93 -2.92
N LEU A 81 8.49 6.04 -2.10
CA LEU A 81 7.03 5.90 -1.94
C LEU A 81 6.42 7.12 -1.22
N ILE A 82 7.17 7.69 -0.29
CA ILE A 82 6.78 8.93 0.42
C ILE A 82 6.78 10.10 -0.58
N ASP A 83 7.84 10.26 -1.36
CA ASP A 83 7.94 11.30 -2.40
C ASP A 83 6.84 11.21 -3.46
N LEU A 84 6.37 9.98 -3.76
CA LEU A 84 5.28 9.74 -4.70
C LEU A 84 3.89 10.04 -4.10
N GLY A 85 3.80 10.39 -2.81
CA GLY A 85 2.56 10.78 -2.14
C GLY A 85 1.78 9.62 -1.50
N LEU A 86 2.43 8.49 -1.19
CA LEU A 86 1.72 7.34 -0.58
C LEU A 86 1.05 7.73 0.75
N LEU A 87 1.73 8.54 1.58
CA LEU A 87 1.19 8.95 2.87
C LEU A 87 -0.04 9.87 2.73
N ASP A 88 -0.06 10.73 1.71
CA ASP A 88 -1.19 11.58 1.41
C ASP A 88 -2.40 10.75 0.97
N TYR A 89 -2.16 9.72 0.15
CA TYR A 89 -3.18 8.76 -0.24
C TYR A 89 -3.74 8.00 0.98
N VAL A 90 -2.89 7.50 1.87
CA VAL A 90 -3.32 6.84 3.11
C VAL A 90 -4.16 7.77 3.98
N LYS A 91 -3.75 9.04 4.12
CA LYS A 91 -4.50 10.06 4.86
C LYS A 91 -5.86 10.33 4.23
N GLN A 92 -5.95 10.40 2.90
CA GLN A 92 -7.22 10.54 2.19
C GLN A 92 -8.17 9.38 2.48
N MET A 93 -7.68 8.14 2.43
CA MET A 93 -8.48 6.95 2.73
C MET A 93 -8.99 6.96 4.19
N LYS A 94 -8.14 7.36 5.15
CA LYS A 94 -8.54 7.52 6.56
C LYS A 94 -9.62 8.59 6.72
N ASN A 95 -9.49 9.73 6.05
CA ASN A 95 -10.48 10.82 6.09
C ASN A 95 -11.83 10.41 5.46
N GLN A 96 -11.83 9.44 4.55
CA GLN A 96 -13.03 8.84 3.97
C GLN A 96 -13.55 7.65 4.80
N SER A 97 -13.03 7.44 6.02
CA SER A 97 -13.40 6.33 6.91
C SER A 97 -13.23 4.93 6.30
N GLN A 98 -12.33 4.80 5.31
CA GLN A 98 -12.03 3.51 4.68
C GLN A 98 -11.17 2.66 5.60
N LYS A 99 -11.52 1.37 5.74
CA LYS A 99 -10.72 0.39 6.49
C LYS A 99 -9.61 -0.22 5.63
N LYS A 100 -9.89 -0.49 4.36
CA LYS A 100 -8.92 -1.03 3.39
C LYS A 100 -8.17 0.09 2.70
N LEU A 101 -6.90 -0.15 2.38
CA LEU A 101 -6.11 0.78 1.58
C LEU A 101 -6.62 0.83 0.12
N PHE A 102 -7.14 -0.30 -0.39
CA PHE A 102 -7.71 -0.40 -1.73
C PHE A 102 -9.17 -0.91 -1.68
N PRO A 103 -10.16 -0.02 -1.45
CA PRO A 103 -11.56 -0.41 -1.28
C PRO A 103 -12.21 -1.09 -2.50
N ASN A 104 -11.65 -0.87 -3.70
CA ASN A 104 -12.17 -1.44 -4.95
C ASN A 104 -11.85 -2.94 -5.12
N LEU A 105 -10.89 -3.47 -4.36
CA LEU A 105 -10.51 -4.86 -4.45
C LEU A 105 -11.49 -5.73 -3.65
N LYS A 106 -12.06 -6.72 -4.33
CA LYS A 106 -12.87 -7.77 -3.69
C LYS A 106 -11.96 -8.91 -3.22
N LYS A 107 -12.35 -9.57 -2.13
CA LYS A 107 -11.69 -10.78 -1.62
C LYS A 107 -11.91 -11.95 -2.58
#